data_AF-A0A9P4J990-F1
#
_entry.id   AF-A0A9P4J990-F1
#
_cell.length_a   1.000
_cell.length_b   1.000
_cell.length_c   1.000
_cell.angle_alpha   90.00
_cell.angle_beta   90.00
_cell.angle_gamma   90.00
#
_symmetry.space_group_name_H-M   'P 1'
#
loop_
_entity.id
_entity.type
_entity.pdbx_description
1 polymer ?
#
loop_
_entity_poly.entity_id
_entity_poly.type
_entity_poly.pdbx_seq_one_letter_code
_entity_poly.pdbx_strand_id
1 'polypeptide(L)'
;AQYVIDPNSVPISTRDAWCSSQITQCPLICLQYANSTGAEVNNCDPKALAYECLCSNGVTPNASEYSQTLPYYVCTEWGTQCVAGCGQDNTCSDECRADHPCGAQDPKKVNLTTTSATAASSTG
;
A
#
# COMPACT_ATOMS: atom_id res chain seq x y z
N ALA A 1 -2.93 -9.28 1.49
CA ALA A 1 -2.02 -10.37 1.07
C ALA A 1 -0.68 -9.77 0.66
N GLN A 2 0.43 -10.47 0.94
CA GLN A 2 1.76 -10.06 0.47
C GLN A 2 2.01 -10.76 -0.86
N TYR A 3 1.82 -10.03 -1.96
CA TYR A 3 1.99 -10.58 -3.32
C TYR A 3 3.47 -10.69 -3.65
N VAL A 4 3.80 -11.68 -4.48
CA VAL A 4 5.16 -11.94 -4.95
C VAL A 4 5.14 -11.98 -6.47
N ILE A 5 6.04 -11.24 -7.10
CA ILE A 5 6.26 -11.25 -8.56
C ILE A 5 7.71 -11.63 -8.85
N ASP A 6 7.99 -12.07 -10.07
CA ASP A 6 9.37 -12.21 -10.52
C ASP A 6 10.01 -10.82 -10.63
N PRO A 7 11.08 -10.50 -9.88
CA PRO A 7 11.76 -9.20 -9.98
C PRO A 7 12.26 -8.92 -11.40
N ASN A 8 12.60 -9.95 -12.17
CA ASN A 8 13.10 -9.82 -13.53
C ASN A 8 11.99 -9.57 -14.56
N SER A 9 10.72 -9.78 -14.19
CA SER A 9 9.58 -9.36 -15.03
C SER A 9 9.48 -7.84 -15.13
N VAL A 10 10.11 -7.10 -14.21
CA VAL A 10 10.07 -5.66 -14.12
C VAL A 10 11.47 -5.06 -14.40
N PRO A 11 11.56 -4.02 -15.25
CA PRO A 11 12.82 -3.31 -15.48
C PRO A 11 13.46 -2.82 -14.18
N ILE A 12 14.78 -2.95 -14.05
CA ILE A 12 15.50 -2.54 -12.84
C ILE A 12 15.26 -1.07 -12.49
N SER A 13 15.17 -0.19 -13.50
CA SER A 13 14.86 1.23 -13.31
C SER A 13 13.51 1.47 -12.64
N THR A 14 12.51 0.64 -12.94
CA THR A 14 11.18 0.71 -12.33
C THR A 14 11.26 0.24 -10.88
N ARG A 15 12.02 -0.82 -10.60
CA ARG A 15 12.24 -1.33 -9.25
C ARG A 15 13.03 -0.36 -8.37
N ASP A 16 14.02 0.33 -8.94
CA ASP A 16 14.76 1.42 -8.29
C ASP A 16 13.82 2.58 -7.91
N ALA A 17 12.89 2.94 -8.80
CA ALA A 17 11.88 3.95 -8.50
C ALA A 17 10.94 3.51 -7.37
N TRP A 18 10.50 2.24 -7.37
CA TRP A 18 9.69 1.69 -6.28
C TRP A 18 10.42 1.70 -4.94
N CYS A 19 11.71 1.32 -4.94
CA CYS A 19 12.54 1.40 -3.75
C CYS A 19 12.72 2.83 -3.26
N SER A 20 12.92 3.80 -4.16
CA SER A 20 13.02 5.22 -3.81
C SER A 20 11.74 5.73 -3.14
N SER A 21 10.58 5.32 -3.66
CA SER A 21 9.29 5.61 -3.01
C SER A 21 9.20 4.94 -1.63
N GLN A 22 9.54 3.66 -1.49
CA GLN A 22 9.52 2.94 -0.21
C GLN A 22 10.41 3.60 0.85
N ILE A 23 11.64 3.98 0.46
CA ILE A 23 12.60 4.69 1.32
C ILE A 23 12.02 6.04 1.77
N THR A 24 11.27 6.72 0.90
CA THR A 24 10.64 8.00 1.25
C THR A 24 9.42 7.80 2.17
N GLN A 25 8.65 6.73 1.96
CA GLN A 25 7.43 6.45 2.74
C GLN A 25 7.71 5.91 4.14
N CYS A 26 8.73 5.06 4.32
CA CYS A 26 9.05 4.44 5.61
C CYS A 26 9.13 5.45 6.79
N PRO A 27 9.88 6.57 6.74
CA PRO A 27 9.91 7.54 7.82
C PRO A 27 8.55 8.24 8.02
N LEU A 28 7.81 8.53 6.94
CA LEU A 28 6.47 9.14 7.02
C LEU A 28 5.46 8.21 7.69
N ILE A 29 5.54 6.91 7.40
CA ILE A 29 4.76 5.87 8.05
C ILE A 29 5.14 5.78 9.53
N CYS A 30 6.44 5.73 9.84
CA CYS A 30 6.91 5.65 11.20
C CYS A 30 6.46 6.84 12.06
N LEU A 31 6.38 8.05 11.50
CA LEU A 31 5.87 9.23 12.21
C LEU A 31 4.39 9.12 12.60
N GLN A 32 3.62 8.21 12.00
CA GLN A 32 2.22 7.97 12.36
C GLN A 32 2.08 7.07 13.61
N TYR A 33 3.16 6.42 14.06
CA TYR A 33 3.15 5.56 15.25
C TYR A 33 3.52 6.36 16.51
N ALA A 34 2.81 6.11 17.61
CA ALA A 34 3.09 6.77 18.88
C ALA A 34 4.52 6.44 19.37
N ASN A 35 5.20 7.45 19.92
CA ASN A 35 6.57 7.38 20.43
C ASN A 35 7.65 7.05 19.37
N SER A 36 7.32 7.17 18.09
CA SER A 36 8.29 7.08 16.99
C SER A 36 8.70 8.47 16.53
N THR A 37 10.00 8.68 16.28
CA THR A 37 10.56 9.92 15.74
C THR A 37 10.93 9.80 14.27
N GLY A 38 10.72 8.62 13.66
CA GLY A 38 11.03 8.33 12.27
C GLY A 38 11.47 6.88 12.07
N ALA A 39 12.08 6.62 10.92
CA ALA A 39 12.67 5.32 10.60
C ALA A 39 14.09 5.22 11.17
N GLU A 40 14.35 4.14 11.90
CA GLU A 40 15.67 3.72 12.37
C GLU A 40 16.39 2.84 11.33
N VAL A 41 15.67 1.89 10.74
CA VAL A 41 16.13 1.12 9.57
C VAL A 41 15.24 1.45 8.41
N ASN A 42 15.85 1.78 7.28
CA ASN A 42 15.13 2.12 6.06
C ASN A 42 15.96 1.67 4.86
N ASN A 43 15.81 0.42 4.47
CA ASN A 43 16.59 -0.21 3.43
C ASN A 43 15.66 -0.80 2.37
N CYS A 44 16.13 -0.84 1.12
CA CYS A 44 15.37 -1.42 0.02
C CYS A 44 16.32 -2.08 -0.99
N ASP A 45 16.03 -3.32 -1.34
CA ASP A 45 16.73 -4.08 -2.37
C ASP A 45 15.83 -4.22 -3.62
N PRO A 46 16.11 -3.46 -4.69
CA PRO A 46 15.35 -3.52 -5.94
C PRO A 46 15.57 -4.83 -6.70
N LYS A 47 16.66 -5.57 -6.44
CA LYS A 47 16.92 -6.87 -7.08
C LYS A 47 16.06 -7.96 -6.48
N ALA A 48 15.97 -7.98 -5.15
CA ALA A 48 15.16 -8.95 -4.41
C ALA A 48 13.70 -8.51 -4.25
N LEU A 49 13.35 -7.26 -4.59
CA LEU A 49 12.08 -6.63 -4.22
C LEU A 49 11.81 -6.75 -2.71
N ALA A 50 12.87 -6.60 -1.91
CA ALA A 50 12.83 -6.67 -0.46
C ALA A 50 12.96 -5.27 0.13
N TYR A 51 12.32 -5.03 1.27
CA TYR A 51 12.45 -3.78 2.01
C TYR A 51 12.56 -4.08 3.50
N GLU A 52 13.22 -3.17 4.21
CA GLU A 52 13.32 -3.16 5.66
C GLU A 52 12.94 -1.77 6.14
N CYS A 53 11.91 -1.70 6.99
CA CYS A 53 11.45 -0.47 7.60
C CYS A 53 11.26 -0.74 9.10
N LEU A 54 12.18 -0.27 9.93
CA LEU A 54 12.09 -0.32 11.39
C LEU A 54 11.97 1.10 11.89
N CYS A 55 10.94 1.38 12.68
CA CYS A 55 10.76 2.68 13.32
C CYS A 55 11.62 2.78 14.59
N SER A 56 11.93 4.01 15.01
CA SER A 56 12.76 4.29 16.19
C SER A 56 12.21 3.78 17.53
N ASN A 57 10.95 3.36 17.56
CA ASN A 57 10.30 2.73 18.70
C ASN A 57 10.35 1.18 18.64
N GLY A 58 11.08 0.61 17.68
CA GLY A 58 11.17 -0.83 17.43
C GLY A 58 9.97 -1.42 16.71
N VAL A 59 9.02 -0.61 16.24
CA VAL A 59 7.86 -1.08 15.48
C VAL A 59 8.22 -1.25 14.01
N THR A 60 7.82 -2.37 13.42
CA THR A 60 7.90 -2.61 11.98
C THR A 60 6.50 -2.38 11.39
N PRO A 61 6.25 -1.28 10.66
CA PRO A 61 4.95 -1.01 10.09
C PRO A 61 4.64 -1.95 8.92
N ASN A 62 3.37 -2.31 8.75
CA ASN A 62 2.95 -3.13 7.62
C ASN A 62 2.82 -2.27 6.36
N ALA A 63 3.88 -2.21 5.55
CA ALA A 63 3.88 -1.38 4.33
C ALA A 63 2.80 -1.77 3.32
N SER A 64 2.21 -2.97 3.43
CA SER A 64 1.11 -3.44 2.57
C SER A 64 -0.20 -2.66 2.78
N GLU A 65 -0.36 -2.01 3.94
CA GLU A 65 -1.53 -1.18 4.23
C GLU A 65 -1.39 0.25 3.68
N TYR A 66 -0.20 0.61 3.20
CA TYR A 66 0.09 1.95 2.70
C TYR A 66 0.22 1.94 1.17
N SER A 67 -0.21 3.02 0.54
CA SER A 67 0.00 3.25 -0.89
C SER A 67 1.42 3.79 -1.14
N GLN A 68 1.90 3.69 -2.39
CA GLN A 68 3.24 4.15 -2.80
C GLN A 68 4.40 3.44 -2.08
N THR A 69 4.15 2.25 -1.55
CA THR A 69 5.15 1.37 -0.94
C THR A 69 5.53 0.27 -1.92
N LEU A 70 6.65 -0.41 -1.65
CA LEU A 70 7.08 -1.55 -2.45
C LEU A 70 5.98 -2.63 -2.60
N PRO A 71 5.28 -3.08 -1.54
CA PRO A 71 4.17 -4.04 -1.69
C PRO A 71 2.99 -3.50 -2.49
N TYR A 72 2.69 -2.20 -2.46
CA TYR A 72 1.67 -1.60 -3.32
C TYR A 72 2.03 -1.74 -4.81
N TYR A 73 3.28 -1.41 -5.17
CA TYR A 73 3.75 -1.55 -6.55
C TYR A 73 3.79 -3.00 -7.00
N VAL A 74 4.29 -3.90 -6.15
CA VAL A 74 4.33 -5.35 -6.42
C VAL A 74 2.93 -5.91 -6.65
N CYS A 75 1.95 -5.52 -5.82
CA CYS A 75 0.57 -5.91 -6.02
C CYS A 75 0.00 -5.38 -7.34
N THR A 76 0.26 -4.11 -7.67
CA THR A 76 -0.25 -3.47 -8.90
C THR A 76 0.32 -4.14 -10.15
N GLU A 77 1.60 -4.47 -10.11
CA GLU A 77 2.29 -5.21 -11.17
C GLU A 77 1.75 -6.64 -11.27
N TRP A 78 1.56 -7.33 -10.14
CA TRP A 78 0.94 -8.65 -10.10
C TRP A 78 -0.46 -8.63 -10.74
N GLY A 79 -1.29 -7.64 -10.42
CA GLY A 79 -2.61 -7.47 -11.02
C GLY A 79 -2.54 -7.25 -12.54
N THR A 80 -1.54 -6.49 -13.00
CA THR A 80 -1.27 -6.31 -14.44
C THR A 80 -0.91 -7.64 -15.10
N GLN A 81 -0.05 -8.45 -14.48
CA GLN A 81 0.35 -9.77 -14.98
C GLN A 81 -0.82 -10.77 -14.96
N CYS A 82 -1.65 -10.73 -13.91
CA CYS A 82 -2.84 -11.56 -13.76
C CYS A 82 -3.82 -11.28 -14.91
N VAL A 83 -4.17 -10.01 -15.14
CA VAL A 83 -5.05 -9.58 -16.24
C VAL A 83 -4.45 -9.93 -17.60
N ALA A 84 -3.13 -9.74 -17.79
CA ALA A 84 -2.46 -10.13 -19.03
C ALA A 84 -2.56 -11.64 -19.29
N GLY A 85 -2.52 -12.47 -18.24
CA GLY A 85 -2.73 -13.92 -18.31
C GLY A 85 -4.17 -14.33 -18.63
N CYS A 86 -5.16 -13.50 -18.31
CA CYS A 86 -6.58 -13.76 -18.59
C CYS A 86 -6.95 -13.61 -20.08
N GLY A 87 -6.16 -12.90 -20.89
CA GLY A 87 -6.44 -12.70 -22.31
C GLY A 87 -7.74 -11.91 -22.56
N GLN A 88 -8.75 -12.54 -23.18
CA GLN A 88 -10.05 -11.91 -23.45
C GLN A 88 -11.12 -12.21 -22.38
N ASP A 89 -10.76 -12.95 -21.33
CA ASP A 89 -11.69 -13.29 -20.26
C ASP A 89 -11.82 -12.11 -19.28
N ASN A 90 -12.90 -11.34 -19.46
CA ASN A 90 -13.19 -10.17 -18.62
C ASN A 90 -13.50 -10.58 -17.17
N THR A 91 -14.16 -11.72 -16.94
CA THR A 91 -14.45 -12.20 -15.59
C THR A 91 -13.16 -12.48 -14.84
N CYS A 92 -12.21 -13.18 -15.48
CA CYS A 92 -10.87 -13.41 -14.92
C CYS A 92 -10.16 -12.09 -14.60
N SER A 93 -10.26 -11.11 -15.51
CA SER A 93 -9.62 -9.79 -15.33
C SER A 93 -10.23 -8.99 -14.18
N ASP A 94 -11.54 -9.09 -13.98
CA ASP A 94 -12.26 -8.48 -12.86
C ASP A 94 -11.85 -9.15 -11.53
N GLU A 95 -11.83 -10.48 -11.45
CA GLU A 95 -11.40 -11.23 -10.24
C GLU A 95 -9.94 -10.88 -9.85
N CYS A 96 -9.04 -10.78 -10.84
CA CYS A 96 -7.65 -10.35 -10.62
C CYS A 96 -7.52 -8.98 -9.91
N ARG A 97 -8.53 -8.10 -10.02
CA ARG A 97 -8.52 -6.75 -9.41
C ARG A 97 -9.46 -6.63 -8.23
N ALA A 98 -10.60 -7.32 -8.26
CA ALA A 98 -11.65 -7.26 -7.26
C ALA A 98 -11.28 -8.05 -6.00
N ASP A 99 -10.72 -9.26 -6.15
CA ASP A 99 -10.29 -10.10 -5.03
C ASP A 99 -8.92 -9.71 -4.48
N HIS A 100 -8.17 -8.92 -5.26
CA HIS A 100 -6.81 -8.54 -4.94
C HIS A 100 -6.57 -7.01 -4.91
N PRO A 101 -7.29 -6.23 -4.08
CA PRO A 101 -7.08 -4.79 -4.05
C PRO A 101 -5.68 -4.45 -3.53
N CYS A 102 -4.96 -3.59 -4.27
CA CYS A 102 -3.61 -3.18 -3.94
C CYS A 102 -3.59 -1.91 -3.08
N GLY A 103 -3.14 -2.04 -1.83
CA GLY A 103 -3.03 -0.93 -0.88
C GLY A 103 -4.32 -0.65 -0.10
N ALA A 104 -4.14 -0.03 1.08
CA ALA A 104 -5.14 0.50 2.02
C ALA A 104 -6.57 -0.02 1.79
N GLN A 105 -6.78 -1.33 2.02
CA GLN A 105 -8.08 -1.97 1.87
C GLN A 105 -9.06 -1.52 2.95
N ASP A 106 -8.55 -1.01 4.08
CA ASP A 106 -9.35 -0.46 5.15
C ASP A 106 -8.62 0.73 5.80
N PRO A 107 -8.65 1.94 5.20
CA PRO A 107 -8.34 3.13 5.98
C PRO A 107 -9.42 3.22 7.05
N LYS A 108 -9.07 2.92 8.31
CA LYS A 108 -9.97 3.13 9.44
C LYS A 108 -10.41 4.59 9.41
N LYS A 109 -11.62 4.85 8.88
CA LYS A 109 -12.14 6.21 8.74
C LYS A 109 -12.42 6.75 10.14
N VAL A 110 -11.49 7.50 10.71
CA VAL A 110 -11.70 8.25 11.97
C VAL A 110 -12.60 9.47 11.78
N ASN A 111 -13.30 9.60 10.65
CA ASN A 111 -14.30 10.65 10.45
C ASN A 111 -15.62 10.25 11.11
N LEU A 112 -15.64 10.24 12.44
CA LEU A 112 -16.85 10.54 13.21
C LEU A 112 -17.14 12.04 13.05
N THR A 113 -17.42 12.48 11.82
CA THR A 113 -18.25 13.67 11.64
C THR A 113 -19.65 13.24 12.05
N THR A 114 -19.97 13.43 13.32
CA THR A 114 -21.33 13.49 13.81
C THR A 114 -21.98 14.63 13.03
N THR A 115 -22.61 14.32 11.91
CA THR A 115 -23.53 15.25 11.28
C THR A 115 -24.66 15.41 12.28
N SER A 116 -24.56 16.44 13.13
CA SER A 116 -25.66 16.89 13.97
C SER A 116 -26.80 17.25 13.02
N ALA A 117 -27.72 16.30 12.82
CA ALA A 117 -29.01 16.58 12.23
C ALA A 117 -29.71 17.52 13.20
N THR A 118 -29.56 18.83 13.01
CA THR A 118 -30.50 19.80 13.57
C THR A 118 -31.84 19.52 12.92
N ALA A 119 -32.65 18.73 13.63
CA ALA A 119 -34.07 18.58 13.34
C ALA A 119 -34.69 19.97 13.34
N ALA A 120 -35.01 20.50 12.16
CA ALA A 120 -35.88 21.65 12.02
C ALA A 120 -37.31 21.19 12.33
N SER A 121 -37.65 21.18 13.61
CA SER A 121 -39.04 21.18 14.08
C SER A 121 -39.40 22.60 14.46
N SER A 122 -40.21 23.26 13.63
CA SER A 122 -41.01 24.39 14.07
C SER A 122 -42.30 24.46 13.24
N THR A 123 -43.36 24.08 13.94
CA THR A 123 -44.80 24.19 13.74
C THR A 123 -45.30 25.57 13.31
N GLY A 124 -46.39 25.59 12.54
CA GLY A 124 -47.24 26.76 12.28
C GLY A 124 -48.33 26.44 11.26
#